data_AF-A0A4Q9FD59-F1
#
_entry.id   AF-A0A4Q9FD59-F1
#
_cell.length_a   1.000
_cell.length_b   1.000
_cell.length_c   1.000
_cell.angle_alpha   90.00
_cell.angle_beta   90.00
_cell.angle_gamma   90.00
#
_symmetry.space_group_name_H-M   'P 1'
#
loop_
_entity.id
_entity.type
_entity.pdbx_description
1 polymer ?
#
loop_
_entity_poly.entity_id
_entity_poly.type
_entity_poly.pdbx_seq_one_letter_code
_entity_poly.pdbx_strand_id
1 'polypeptide(L)'
;MKKCVFALLFLTSLLAYSQNNRIVKTEDGRRVLLKADFTWEYIDSQPLTLVDSSKIKPVQPLDTKLCNTPKDFKEPKLDSKIQAQLKKGRATISHIKKKVAKDYKCDVKDVILISASERKASGNYTFCANGKKVFYKRSGHNVAEKRKLF
;
A
#
# COMPACT_ATOMS: atom_id res chain seq x y z
N MET A 1 -27.78 -39.76 42.13
CA MET A 1 -28.15 -39.58 40.70
C MET A 1 -28.91 -38.27 40.44
N LYS A 2 -30.00 -37.92 41.18
CA LYS A 2 -30.76 -36.68 40.96
C LYS A 2 -29.92 -35.37 41.02
N LYS A 3 -29.00 -35.23 41.98
CA LYS A 3 -28.13 -34.04 42.11
C LYS A 3 -27.17 -33.85 40.93
N CYS A 4 -26.70 -34.95 40.33
CA CYS A 4 -25.83 -34.92 39.15
C CYS A 4 -26.60 -34.45 37.90
N VAL A 5 -27.87 -34.84 37.77
CA VAL A 5 -28.74 -34.39 36.68
C VAL A 5 -28.98 -32.88 36.75
N PHE A 6 -29.21 -32.34 37.96
CA PHE A 6 -29.33 -30.88 38.14
C PHE A 6 -28.03 -30.13 37.82
N ALA A 7 -26.87 -30.66 38.20
CA ALA A 7 -25.59 -30.06 37.86
C ALA A 7 -25.30 -30.09 36.34
N LEU A 8 -25.69 -31.18 35.66
CA LEU A 8 -25.54 -31.31 34.21
C LEU A 8 -26.44 -30.32 33.45
N LEU A 9 -27.69 -30.16 33.89
CA LEU A 9 -28.62 -29.16 33.35
C LEU A 9 -28.06 -27.72 33.51
N PHE A 10 -27.44 -27.42 34.65
CA PHE A 10 -26.83 -26.11 34.88
C PHE A 10 -25.58 -25.87 34.03
N LEU A 11 -24.79 -26.90 33.70
CA LEU A 11 -23.66 -26.75 32.76
C LEU A 11 -24.12 -26.51 31.32
N THR A 12 -25.21 -27.17 30.89
CA THR A 12 -25.70 -27.02 29.51
C THR A 12 -26.25 -25.63 29.21
N SER A 13 -26.79 -24.91 30.20
CA SER A 13 -27.26 -23.53 30.02
C SER A 13 -26.12 -22.52 29.82
N LEU A 14 -24.92 -22.79 30.34
CA LEU A 14 -23.74 -21.93 30.17
C LEU A 14 -23.15 -22.01 28.75
N LEU A 15 -23.31 -23.13 28.05
CA LEU A 15 -22.78 -23.33 26.69
C LEU A 15 -23.62 -22.64 25.61
N ALA A 16 -24.90 -22.37 25.89
CA ALA A 16 -25.85 -21.79 24.94
C ALA A 16 -25.55 -20.32 24.56
N TYR A 17 -24.72 -19.60 25.33
CA TYR A 17 -24.38 -18.19 25.07
C TYR A 17 -23.21 -17.98 24.10
N SER A 18 -22.60 -19.04 23.55
CA SER A 18 -21.31 -18.95 22.83
C SER A 18 -21.38 -18.81 21.31
N GLN A 19 -22.56 -18.76 20.69
CA GLN A 19 -22.70 -18.79 19.21
C GLN A 19 -23.54 -17.65 18.64
N ASN A 20 -23.34 -16.42 19.12
CA ASN A 20 -24.08 -15.28 18.61
C ASN A 20 -23.30 -14.56 17.50
N ASN A 21 -23.87 -14.57 16.30
CA ASN A 21 -23.39 -13.72 15.21
C ASN A 21 -23.65 -12.25 15.58
N ARG A 22 -22.62 -11.40 15.47
CA ARG A 22 -22.70 -9.99 15.88
C ARG A 22 -22.39 -9.06 14.73
N ILE A 23 -23.12 -7.96 14.65
CA ILE A 23 -22.89 -6.91 13.66
C ILE A 23 -21.98 -5.86 14.30
N VAL A 24 -20.80 -5.64 13.72
CA VAL A 24 -19.81 -4.65 14.18
C VAL A 24 -19.55 -3.65 13.06
N LYS A 25 -19.22 -2.41 13.44
CA LYS A 25 -18.78 -1.37 12.51
C LYS A 25 -17.25 -1.33 12.48
N THR A 26 -16.65 -1.43 11.31
CA THR A 26 -15.20 -1.24 11.11
C THR A 26 -14.84 0.25 11.24
N GLU A 27 -13.56 0.57 11.43
CA GLU A 27 -13.07 1.97 11.47
C GLU A 27 -13.48 2.76 10.21
N ASP A 28 -13.61 2.08 9.07
CA ASP A 28 -14.10 2.62 7.80
C ASP A 28 -15.63 2.91 7.77
N GLY A 29 -16.34 2.72 8.88
CA GLY A 29 -17.79 2.94 9.00
C GLY A 29 -18.67 1.86 8.39
N ARG A 30 -18.09 0.81 7.79
CA ARG A 30 -18.81 -0.30 7.15
C ARG A 30 -19.30 -1.31 8.18
N ARG A 31 -20.48 -1.90 7.95
CA ARG A 31 -21.07 -2.92 8.82
C ARG A 31 -20.67 -4.31 8.36
N VAL A 32 -20.18 -5.11 9.31
CA VAL A 32 -19.69 -6.47 9.10
C VAL A 32 -20.42 -7.42 10.04
N LEU A 33 -20.86 -8.56 9.52
CA LEU A 33 -21.34 -9.69 10.31
C LEU A 33 -20.14 -10.55 10.71
N LEU A 34 -19.86 -10.65 12.00
CA LEU A 34 -18.92 -11.63 12.55
C LEU A 34 -19.70 -12.90 12.89
N LYS A 35 -19.31 -14.00 12.26
CA LYS A 35 -19.89 -15.32 12.46
C LYS A 35 -19.19 -16.04 13.62
N ALA A 36 -19.87 -17.03 14.20
CA ALA A 36 -19.34 -17.86 15.28
C ALA A 36 -18.14 -18.76 14.87
N ASP A 37 -17.90 -18.93 13.56
CA ASP A 37 -16.78 -19.66 12.97
C ASP A 37 -15.50 -18.80 12.80
N PHE A 38 -15.47 -17.62 13.43
CA PHE A 38 -14.41 -16.61 13.31
C PHE A 38 -14.22 -16.02 11.91
N THR A 39 -15.14 -16.27 10.98
CA THR A 39 -15.19 -15.59 9.68
C THR A 39 -16.08 -14.36 9.76
N TRP A 40 -15.98 -13.49 8.75
CA TRP A 40 -16.76 -12.27 8.69
C TRP A 40 -17.22 -11.94 7.27
N GLU A 41 -18.39 -11.31 7.14
CA GLU A 41 -19.01 -10.95 5.86
C GLU A 41 -19.54 -9.51 5.88
N TYR A 42 -19.41 -8.79 4.76
CA TYR A 42 -20.01 -7.47 4.61
C TYR A 42 -21.52 -7.59 4.39
N ILE A 43 -22.31 -6.88 5.19
CA ILE A 43 -23.78 -6.91 5.10
C ILE A 43 -24.30 -5.94 4.03
N ASP A 44 -23.59 -4.83 3.84
CA ASP A 44 -24.03 -3.72 2.96
C ASP A 44 -23.34 -3.74 1.58
N SER A 45 -22.69 -4.84 1.19
CA SER A 45 -22.25 -4.99 -0.19
C SER A 45 -23.48 -5.26 -1.06
N GLN A 46 -24.14 -4.20 -1.51
CA GLN A 46 -25.05 -4.31 -2.65
C GLN A 46 -24.29 -5.07 -3.75
N PRO A 47 -24.86 -6.13 -4.35
CA PRO A 47 -24.27 -6.68 -5.56
C PRO A 47 -24.17 -5.51 -6.54
N LEU A 48 -23.03 -5.38 -7.21
CA LEU A 48 -22.89 -4.49 -8.36
C LEU A 48 -23.80 -5.02 -9.48
N THR A 49 -25.11 -4.89 -9.31
CA THR A 49 -26.09 -4.95 -10.39
C THR A 49 -25.72 -3.81 -11.30
N LEU A 50 -25.05 -4.16 -12.40
CA LEU A 50 -24.94 -3.45 -13.67
C LEU A 50 -25.73 -2.14 -13.66
N VAL A 51 -25.16 -1.10 -13.05
CA VAL A 51 -25.80 0.22 -13.02
C VAL A 51 -25.61 0.79 -14.41
N ASP A 52 -26.74 1.00 -15.08
CA ASP A 52 -26.94 1.55 -16.40
C ASP A 52 -25.75 2.38 -16.92
N SER A 53 -25.08 1.82 -17.94
CA SER A 53 -23.95 2.44 -18.66
C SER A 53 -24.30 3.73 -19.40
N SER A 54 -25.52 4.27 -19.26
CA SER A 54 -26.03 5.44 -19.98
C SER A 54 -26.02 6.75 -19.19
N LYS A 55 -25.68 6.74 -17.88
CA LYS A 55 -25.54 7.96 -17.05
C LYS A 55 -24.18 8.12 -16.36
N ILE A 56 -23.20 7.29 -16.72
CA ILE A 56 -21.82 7.49 -16.31
C ILE A 56 -21.15 8.21 -17.47
N LYS A 57 -20.81 9.50 -17.30
CA LYS A 57 -19.84 10.17 -18.20
C LYS A 57 -18.69 9.18 -18.39
N PRO A 58 -18.28 8.84 -19.62
CA PRO A 58 -17.29 7.79 -19.84
C PRO A 58 -16.04 8.13 -19.02
N VAL A 59 -15.87 7.45 -17.89
CA VAL A 59 -14.59 7.40 -17.21
C VAL A 59 -13.78 6.56 -18.16
N GLN A 60 -12.96 7.26 -18.93
CA GLN A 60 -12.00 6.69 -19.85
C GLN A 60 -11.31 5.52 -19.15
N PRO A 61 -11.10 4.39 -19.85
CA PRO A 61 -10.44 3.22 -19.27
C PRO A 61 -9.17 3.68 -18.57
N LEU A 62 -9.07 3.38 -17.27
CA LEU A 62 -7.91 3.72 -16.46
C LEU A 62 -6.68 3.10 -17.14
N ASP A 63 -5.94 3.95 -17.84
CA ASP A 63 -4.75 3.59 -18.58
C ASP A 63 -3.83 2.77 -17.69
N THR A 64 -3.55 1.55 -18.12
CA THR A 64 -2.81 0.53 -17.37
C THR A 64 -1.31 0.86 -17.23
N LYS A 65 -0.89 2.13 -17.37
CA LYS A 65 0.53 2.53 -17.50
C LYS A 65 0.89 3.93 -16.99
N LEU A 66 0.22 4.46 -15.96
CA LEU A 66 0.72 5.65 -15.27
C LEU A 66 0.85 5.38 -13.78
N CYS A 67 1.99 5.75 -13.17
CA CYS A 67 2.06 5.75 -11.72
C CYS A 67 0.98 6.72 -11.23
N ASN A 68 0.00 6.21 -10.49
CA ASN A 68 -1.10 6.97 -9.91
C ASN A 68 -0.60 7.95 -8.83
N THR A 69 0.23 8.91 -9.20
CA THR A 69 0.58 10.05 -8.35
C THR A 69 -0.51 11.09 -8.51
N PRO A 70 -1.20 11.50 -7.43
CA PRO A 70 -2.19 12.56 -7.50
C PRO A 70 -1.55 13.86 -8.00
N LYS A 71 -2.31 14.73 -8.67
CA LYS A 71 -1.80 15.99 -9.25
C LYS A 71 -1.16 16.92 -8.21
N ASP A 72 -1.48 16.73 -6.93
CA ASP A 72 -0.92 17.48 -5.79
C ASP A 72 0.18 16.73 -5.01
N PHE A 73 0.79 15.71 -5.62
CA PHE A 73 1.87 14.96 -4.97
C PHE A 73 3.11 15.84 -4.75
N LYS A 74 3.43 16.10 -3.48
CA LYS A 74 4.68 16.76 -3.08
C LYS A 74 5.77 15.71 -2.87
N GLU A 75 6.90 15.87 -3.56
CA GLU A 75 8.05 14.98 -3.37
C GLU A 75 8.53 15.01 -1.91
N PRO A 76 8.93 13.86 -1.35
CA PRO A 76 9.40 13.78 0.03
C PRO A 76 10.66 14.62 0.22
N LYS A 77 10.71 15.40 1.31
CA LYS A 77 11.89 16.18 1.68
C LYS A 77 13.00 15.22 2.14
N LEU A 78 14.18 15.35 1.53
CA LEU A 78 15.37 14.57 1.86
C LEU A 78 16.20 15.26 2.95
N ASP A 79 16.96 14.48 3.71
CA ASP A 79 17.86 15.01 4.74
C ASP A 79 19.03 15.77 4.09
N SER A 80 19.11 17.07 4.37
CA SER A 80 20.13 17.96 3.80
C SER A 80 21.54 17.57 4.21
N LYS A 81 21.74 16.99 5.40
CA LYS A 81 23.06 16.55 5.90
C LYS A 81 23.55 15.34 5.12
N ILE A 82 22.66 14.36 4.89
CA ILE A 82 22.99 13.17 4.12
C ILE A 82 23.27 13.56 2.66
N GLN A 83 22.43 14.40 2.05
CA GLN A 83 22.67 14.91 0.69
C GLN A 83 23.99 15.67 0.57
N ALA A 84 24.36 16.50 1.55
CA ALA A 84 25.62 17.23 1.56
C ALA A 84 26.84 16.29 1.55
N GLN A 85 26.78 15.18 2.29
CA GLN A 85 27.83 14.16 2.27
C GLN A 85 27.88 13.41 0.93
N LEU A 86 26.72 13.10 0.35
CA LEU A 86 26.62 12.40 -0.94
C LEU A 86 27.10 13.23 -2.13
N LYS A 87 27.15 14.56 -2.02
CA LYS A 87 27.75 15.46 -3.03
C LYS A 87 29.20 15.09 -3.33
N LYS A 88 29.97 14.67 -2.31
CA LYS A 88 31.39 14.29 -2.49
C LYS A 88 31.59 13.11 -3.43
N GLY A 89 30.63 12.18 -3.47
CA GLY A 89 30.69 10.97 -4.29
C GLY A 89 29.73 10.95 -5.48
N ARG A 90 29.20 12.12 -5.91
CA ARG A 90 28.25 12.23 -7.05
C ARG A 90 27.03 11.28 -6.91
N ALA A 91 26.59 11.04 -5.68
CA ALA A 91 25.51 10.10 -5.36
C ALA A 91 24.26 10.78 -4.79
N THR A 92 24.09 12.09 -5.03
CA THR A 92 22.91 12.86 -4.62
C THR A 92 21.68 12.44 -5.40
N ILE A 93 20.51 12.81 -4.89
CA ILE A 93 19.23 12.54 -5.57
C ILE A 93 19.20 13.05 -7.02
N SER A 94 19.81 14.21 -7.29
CA SER A 94 19.89 14.77 -8.64
C SER A 94 20.70 13.88 -9.60
N HIS A 95 21.77 13.27 -9.13
CA HIS A 95 22.55 12.30 -9.92
C HIS A 95 21.77 11.00 -10.13
N ILE A 96 21.04 10.54 -9.11
CA ILE A 96 20.18 9.36 -9.22
C ILE A 96 19.08 9.61 -10.25
N LYS A 97 18.35 10.75 -10.18
CA LYS A 97 17.32 11.11 -11.18
C LYS A 97 17.87 11.15 -12.59
N LYS A 98 19.07 11.71 -12.81
CA LYS A 98 19.75 11.69 -14.13
C LYS A 98 20.03 10.27 -14.63
N LYS A 99 20.44 9.36 -13.73
CA LYS A 99 20.66 7.95 -14.06
C LYS A 99 19.35 7.26 -14.46
N VAL A 100 18.29 7.45 -13.66
CA VAL A 100 16.96 6.90 -13.97
C VAL A 100 16.43 7.43 -15.31
N ALA A 101 16.55 8.74 -15.53
CA ALA A 101 16.15 9.39 -16.78
C ALA A 101 16.85 8.75 -18.00
N LYS A 102 18.15 8.51 -17.90
CA LYS A 102 18.93 7.84 -18.94
C LYS A 102 18.51 6.38 -19.16
N ASP A 103 18.31 5.63 -18.08
CA ASP A 103 17.92 4.22 -18.13
C ASP A 103 16.53 4.02 -18.77
N TYR A 104 15.61 4.94 -18.51
CA TYR A 104 14.21 4.88 -18.96
C TYR A 104 13.89 5.79 -20.16
N LYS A 105 14.91 6.43 -20.76
CA LYS A 105 14.80 7.34 -21.92
C LYS A 105 13.72 8.41 -21.73
N CYS A 106 13.70 9.05 -20.56
CA CYS A 106 12.77 10.13 -20.22
C CYS A 106 13.54 11.39 -19.79
N ASP A 107 12.86 12.54 -19.78
CA ASP A 107 13.46 13.76 -19.25
C ASP A 107 13.60 13.67 -17.73
N VAL A 108 14.57 14.39 -17.15
CA VAL A 108 14.77 14.44 -15.70
C VAL A 108 13.54 15.03 -14.99
N LYS A 109 12.78 15.89 -15.67
CA LYS A 109 11.54 16.49 -15.15
C LYS A 109 10.41 15.48 -15.00
N ASP A 110 10.39 14.44 -15.83
CA ASP A 110 9.35 13.41 -15.83
C ASP A 110 9.61 12.32 -14.78
N VAL A 111 10.75 12.37 -14.09
CA VAL A 111 11.12 11.43 -13.04
C VAL A 111 10.64 11.94 -11.67
N ILE A 112 9.54 11.35 -11.20
CA ILE A 112 8.93 11.67 -9.92
C ILE A 112 9.49 10.75 -8.83
N LEU A 113 9.98 11.32 -7.74
CA LEU A 113 10.40 10.55 -6.56
C LEU A 113 9.17 10.23 -5.70
N ILE A 114 8.75 8.96 -5.67
CA ILE A 114 7.60 8.50 -4.89
C ILE A 114 7.98 8.34 -3.41
N SER A 115 9.10 7.67 -3.15
CA SER A 115 9.57 7.45 -1.78
C SER A 115 11.07 7.38 -1.72
N ALA A 116 11.63 7.89 -0.63
CA ALA A 116 13.03 7.81 -0.33
C ALA A 116 13.23 7.42 1.12
N SER A 117 14.16 6.50 1.35
CA SER A 117 14.66 6.14 2.67
C SER A 117 16.17 6.18 2.60
N GLU A 118 16.77 7.16 3.28
CA GLU A 118 18.21 7.39 3.24
C GLU A 118 18.85 7.11 4.60
N ARG A 119 19.94 6.36 4.59
CA ARG A 119 20.90 6.21 5.68
C ARG A 119 22.27 6.67 5.17
N LYS A 120 23.22 6.94 6.06
CA LYS A 120 24.59 7.35 5.67
C LYS A 120 25.23 6.32 4.73
N ALA A 121 25.18 5.05 5.10
CA ALA A 121 25.79 3.96 4.33
C ALA A 121 24.94 3.45 3.16
N SER A 122 23.62 3.57 3.19
CA SER A 122 22.73 2.99 2.17
C SER A 122 21.46 3.81 1.96
N GLY A 123 20.80 3.67 0.82
CA GLY A 123 19.53 4.34 0.55
C GLY A 123 18.65 3.54 -0.39
N ASN A 124 17.34 3.59 -0.18
CA ASN A 124 16.35 3.01 -1.07
C ASN A 124 15.50 4.13 -1.67
N TYR A 125 15.35 4.10 -2.98
CA TYR A 125 14.62 5.11 -3.73
C TYR A 125 13.62 4.43 -4.66
N THR A 126 12.40 4.95 -4.64
CA THR A 126 11.34 4.52 -5.54
C THR A 126 10.98 5.68 -6.44
N PHE A 127 11.18 5.52 -7.74
CA PHE A 127 10.82 6.53 -8.72
C PHE A 127 9.65 6.05 -9.58
N CYS A 128 8.90 7.00 -10.12
CA CYS A 128 8.14 6.80 -11.34
C CYS A 128 8.94 7.37 -12.50
N ALA A 129 9.16 6.57 -13.54
CA ALA A 129 9.76 7.03 -14.79
C ALA A 129 8.97 6.42 -15.94
N ASN A 130 8.47 7.25 -16.86
CA ASN A 130 7.75 6.82 -18.06
C ASN A 130 6.61 5.81 -17.76
N GLY A 131 5.79 6.12 -16.75
CA GLY A 131 4.68 5.27 -16.32
C GLY A 131 5.07 3.98 -15.58
N LYS A 132 6.36 3.71 -15.39
CA LYS A 132 6.87 2.52 -14.69
C LYS A 132 7.41 2.89 -13.31
N LYS A 133 7.07 2.07 -12.32
CA LYS A 133 7.62 2.17 -10.96
C LYS A 133 8.95 1.42 -10.90
N VAL A 134 10.00 2.13 -10.50
CA VAL A 134 11.38 1.65 -10.57
C VAL A 134 12.05 1.80 -9.21
N PHE A 135 12.89 0.82 -8.85
CA PHE A 135 13.49 0.74 -7.52
C PHE A 135 15.02 0.80 -7.63
N TYR A 136 15.60 1.81 -7.01
CA TYR A 136 17.05 2.00 -6.96
C TYR A 136 17.54 1.87 -5.52
N LYS A 137 18.66 1.17 -5.36
CA LYS A 137 19.37 1.03 -4.09
C LYS A 137 20.74 1.68 -4.22
N ARG A 138 21.10 2.46 -3.20
CA ARG A 138 22.43 3.01 -3.00
C ARG A 138 23.15 2.24 -1.90
N SER A 139 24.39 1.86 -2.17
CA SER A 139 25.34 1.30 -1.20
C SER A 139 26.61 2.17 -1.25
N GLY A 140 26.85 2.96 -0.22
CA GLY A 140 27.89 3.99 -0.21
C GLY A 140 27.63 5.05 -1.28
N HIS A 141 28.48 5.10 -2.30
CA HIS A 141 28.36 5.99 -3.46
C HIS A 141 27.83 5.28 -4.72
N ASN A 142 27.74 3.94 -4.69
CA ASN A 142 27.27 3.17 -5.83
C ASN A 142 25.74 3.12 -5.83
N VAL A 143 25.14 3.33 -7.01
CA VAL A 143 23.69 3.34 -7.21
C VAL A 143 23.35 2.29 -8.27
N ALA A 144 22.56 1.28 -7.87
CA ALA A 144 22.15 0.17 -8.71
C ALA A 144 20.62 0.01 -8.69
N GLU A 145 20.07 -0.45 -9.81
CA GLU A 145 18.66 -0.84 -9.88
C GLU A 145 18.48 -2.18 -9.17
N LYS A 146 17.45 -2.30 -8.31
CA LYS A 146 17.23 -3.52 -7.50
C LYS A 146 17.02 -4.78 -8.35
N ARG A 147 16.53 -4.62 -9.58
CA ARG A 147 16.31 -5.74 -10.52
C ARG A 147 17.59 -6.34 -11.10
N LYS A 148 18.73 -5.64 -11.02
CA LYS A 148 20.02 -6.07 -11.59
C LYS A 148 21.01 -6.63 -10.54
N LEU A 149 20.52 -7.00 -9.36
CA LEU A 149 21.34 -7.51 -8.24
C LEU A 149 21.25 -9.05 -8.07
N PHE A 150 20.99 -9.77 -9.14
CA PHE A 150 21.10 -11.23 -9.19
C PHE A 150 22.14 -11.61 -10.24
#